data_AF-A0A850CPG4-F1
#
_entry.id   AF-A0A850CPG4-F1
#
_cell.length_a   1.000
_cell.length_b   1.000
_cell.length_c   1.000
_cell.angle_alpha   90.00
_cell.angle_beta   90.00
_cell.angle_gamma   90.00
#
_symmetry.space_group_name_H-M   'P 1'
#
loop_
_entity.id
_entity.type
_entity.pdbx_description
1 polymer ?
#
loop_
_entity_poly.entity_id
_entity_poly.type
_entity_poly.pdbx_seq_one_letter_code
_entity_poly.pdbx_strand_id
1 'polypeptide(L)'
;MEEQVAQRPLVSDRSPARGLGGTISAPRTLVPALLAAIAYVDPGNFGVNITSGAEHGYALVWVVVFASCSAMVIQYIAAKLGMVTGKSLAEHSAERFPGVGRLLLWAQAELVVIMTDLAEIVGGAIALRLLFGMPLMAGAVCVTLFSLVVLALKVRGRSHFDSVVLVLLSVIIGSLVWQVFIADVDRVALLRSVVPGPLDSSAALLAVGIVGATVMPHALHFHSAASRGHDDGSPEVSQVERLRAGRRTVRCVVIAMTIAGVANVSLVV
;
A
#
# COMPACT_ATOMS: atom_id res chain seq x y z
N MET A 1 59.58 25.80 3.58
CA MET A 1 59.26 25.17 4.88
C MET A 1 58.00 25.86 5.36
N GLU A 2 57.02 25.09 5.81
CA GLU A 2 55.64 25.44 6.23
C GLU A 2 54.52 24.97 5.28
N GLU A 3 54.07 23.75 5.61
CA GLU A 3 52.80 23.14 5.28
C GLU A 3 51.63 23.99 5.81
N GLN A 4 50.63 24.25 4.97
CA GLN A 4 49.28 24.52 5.44
C GLN A 4 48.37 23.33 5.11
N VAL A 5 48.10 22.57 6.18
CA VAL A 5 47.16 21.46 6.28
C VAL A 5 45.74 21.98 6.01
N ALA A 6 45.15 21.57 4.89
CA ALA A 6 43.74 21.77 4.61
C ALA A 6 42.88 20.91 5.56
N GLN A 7 42.15 21.57 6.45
CA GLN A 7 41.19 20.97 7.38
C GLN A 7 40.07 20.26 6.63
N ARG A 8 39.98 18.93 6.79
CA ARG A 8 38.79 18.14 6.46
C ARG A 8 37.68 18.46 7.48
N PRO A 9 36.43 18.76 7.05
CA PRO A 9 35.32 18.83 8.00
C PRO A 9 35.01 17.43 8.54
N LEU A 10 34.97 17.33 9.87
CA LEU A 10 34.59 16.16 10.66
C LEU A 10 33.17 15.71 10.28
N VAL A 11 33.07 14.61 9.51
CA VAL A 11 31.83 13.85 9.38
C VAL A 11 31.57 13.19 10.72
N SER A 12 30.53 13.65 11.42
CA SER A 12 30.10 13.09 12.69
C SER A 12 29.71 11.63 12.51
N ASP A 13 30.46 10.76 13.16
CA ASP A 13 30.21 9.33 13.33
C ASP A 13 28.88 9.13 14.07
N ARG A 14 27.79 8.91 13.33
CA ARG A 14 26.53 8.44 13.92
C ARG A 14 26.60 6.92 14.02
N SER A 15 27.11 6.46 15.15
CA SER A 15 27.00 5.06 15.58
C SER A 15 25.54 4.57 15.52
N PRO A 16 25.29 3.34 15.05
CA PRO A 16 23.94 2.79 14.98
C PRO A 16 23.45 2.46 16.40
N ALA A 17 22.36 3.11 16.79
CA ALA A 17 21.66 2.82 18.03
C ALA A 17 21.12 1.38 18.03
N ARG A 18 21.88 0.46 18.64
CA ARG A 18 21.37 -0.79 19.19
C ARG A 18 20.61 -0.47 20.47
N GLY A 19 19.28 -0.56 20.42
CA GLY A 19 18.41 -0.60 21.58
C GLY A 19 17.39 -1.72 21.40
N LEU A 20 17.63 -2.84 22.08
CA LEU A 20 16.76 -4.01 22.10
C LEU A 20 15.43 -3.70 22.81
N GLY A 21 14.32 -4.14 22.20
CA GLY A 21 13.04 -4.38 22.84
C GLY A 21 12.38 -5.54 22.11
N GLY A 22 12.16 -6.65 22.81
CA GLY A 22 11.59 -7.87 22.24
C GLY A 22 10.17 -7.63 21.74
N THR A 23 10.05 -7.43 20.43
CA THR A 23 8.76 -7.36 19.73
C THR A 23 8.91 -8.24 18.51
N ILE A 24 7.92 -9.11 18.30
CA ILE A 24 7.77 -10.08 17.22
C ILE A 24 8.61 -9.67 15.99
N SER A 25 9.73 -10.35 15.76
CA SER A 25 10.63 -10.04 14.65
C SER A 25 9.96 -10.50 13.36
N ALA A 26 8.97 -9.73 12.92
CA ALA A 26 8.48 -9.79 11.56
C ALA A 26 9.69 -9.58 10.64
N PRO A 27 9.87 -10.40 9.60
CA PRO A 27 11.00 -10.25 8.70
C PRO A 27 11.05 -8.81 8.20
N ARG A 28 12.24 -8.20 8.14
CA ARG A 28 12.45 -6.81 7.66
C ARG A 28 11.78 -6.50 6.32
N THR A 29 11.49 -7.53 5.51
CA THR A 29 10.79 -7.44 4.22
C THR A 29 9.26 -7.53 4.30
N LEU A 30 8.70 -7.97 5.42
CA LEU A 30 7.27 -8.13 5.62
C LEU A 30 6.59 -6.79 5.92
N VAL A 31 7.24 -5.92 6.70
CA VAL A 31 6.69 -4.60 7.04
C VAL A 31 6.45 -3.73 5.80
N PRO A 32 7.41 -3.57 4.87
CA PRO A 32 7.15 -2.84 3.61
C PRO A 32 6.02 -3.45 2.77
N ALA A 33 5.95 -4.78 2.71
CA ALA A 33 4.91 -5.48 1.95
C ALA A 33 3.52 -5.30 2.57
N LEU A 34 3.41 -5.34 3.91
CA LEU A 34 2.18 -5.05 4.63
C LEU A 34 1.78 -3.58 4.47
N LEU A 35 2.72 -2.64 4.61
CA LEU A 35 2.45 -1.22 4.40
C LEU A 35 1.97 -0.94 2.96
N ALA A 36 2.53 -1.62 1.96
CA ALA A 36 2.04 -1.52 0.59
C ALA A 36 0.63 -2.13 0.42
N ALA A 37 0.33 -3.23 1.13
CA ALA A 37 -1.00 -3.84 1.10
C ALA A 37 -2.09 -2.98 1.75
N ILE A 38 -1.73 -2.05 2.65
CA ILE A 38 -2.69 -1.10 3.26
C ILE A 38 -3.33 -0.22 2.20
N ALA A 39 -2.56 0.19 1.19
CA ALA A 39 -3.10 0.98 0.09
C ALA A 39 -4.30 0.27 -0.56
N TYR A 40 -4.31 -1.07 -0.58
CA TYR A 40 -5.40 -1.84 -1.18
C TYR A 40 -6.63 -2.02 -0.29
N VAL A 41 -6.59 -1.54 0.95
CA VAL A 41 -7.69 -1.59 1.93
C VAL A 41 -8.04 -0.16 2.34
N ASP A 42 -8.21 0.72 1.35
CA ASP A 42 -8.50 2.14 1.51
C ASP A 42 -9.98 2.46 1.24
N PRO A 43 -10.48 3.63 1.69
CA PRO A 43 -11.87 4.02 1.47
C PRO A 43 -12.27 4.11 -0.02
N GLY A 44 -11.32 4.38 -0.92
CA GLY A 44 -11.56 4.38 -2.36
C GLY A 44 -11.99 3.01 -2.86
N ASN A 45 -11.27 1.96 -2.45
CA ASN A 45 -11.63 0.58 -2.78
C ASN A 45 -12.93 0.13 -2.09
N PHE A 46 -13.21 0.62 -0.88
CA PHE A 46 -14.45 0.31 -0.16
C PHE A 46 -15.67 0.81 -0.91
N GLY A 47 -15.63 2.04 -1.42
CA GLY A 47 -16.73 2.63 -2.17
C GLY A 47 -17.11 1.79 -3.39
N VAL A 48 -16.13 1.44 -4.21
CA VAL A 48 -16.41 0.69 -5.45
C VAL A 48 -16.83 -0.76 -5.15
N ASN A 49 -16.17 -1.45 -4.22
CA ASN A 49 -16.48 -2.85 -3.93
C ASN A 49 -17.85 -3.01 -3.25
N ILE A 50 -18.18 -2.15 -2.27
CA ILE A 50 -19.49 -2.19 -1.62
C ILE A 50 -20.61 -1.88 -2.62
N THR A 51 -20.42 -0.85 -3.47
CA THR A 51 -21.41 -0.53 -4.51
C THR A 51 -21.57 -1.67 -5.50
N SER A 52 -20.48 -2.35 -5.88
CA SER A 52 -20.54 -3.50 -6.79
C SER A 52 -21.34 -4.68 -6.22
N GLY A 53 -21.18 -4.96 -4.92
CA GLY A 53 -21.94 -5.99 -4.22
C GLY A 53 -23.42 -5.61 -4.05
N ALA A 54 -23.68 -4.33 -3.74
CA ALA A 54 -25.03 -3.83 -3.55
C ALA A 54 -25.86 -3.79 -4.84
N GLU A 55 -25.24 -3.43 -5.97
CA GLU A 55 -25.95 -3.29 -7.26
C GLU A 55 -25.99 -4.59 -8.07
N HIS A 56 -24.91 -5.37 -8.07
CA HIS A 56 -24.75 -6.55 -8.93
C HIS A 56 -24.54 -7.87 -8.17
N GLY A 57 -24.66 -7.85 -6.83
CA GLY A 57 -24.44 -9.02 -5.99
C GLY A 57 -23.05 -9.61 -6.22
N TYR A 58 -22.98 -10.93 -6.38
CA TYR A 58 -21.69 -11.62 -6.56
C TYR A 58 -21.13 -11.51 -7.98
N ALA A 59 -21.82 -10.93 -8.96
CA ALA A 59 -21.42 -10.98 -10.37
C ALA A 59 -20.04 -10.38 -10.66
N LEU A 60 -19.57 -9.43 -9.84
CA LEU A 60 -18.29 -8.73 -10.01
C LEU A 60 -17.14 -9.31 -9.16
N VAL A 61 -17.39 -10.37 -8.38
CA VAL A 61 -16.35 -11.01 -7.53
C VAL A 61 -15.17 -11.50 -8.35
N TRP A 62 -15.38 -12.09 -9.54
CA TRP A 62 -14.28 -12.50 -10.41
C TRP A 62 -13.38 -11.33 -10.84
N VAL A 63 -13.94 -10.12 -11.01
CA VAL A 63 -13.17 -8.92 -11.37
C VAL A 63 -12.27 -8.53 -10.20
N VAL A 64 -12.79 -8.53 -8.97
CA VAL A 64 -12.01 -8.24 -7.75
C VAL A 64 -10.88 -9.25 -7.57
N VAL A 65 -11.17 -10.54 -7.74
CA VAL A 65 -10.16 -11.61 -7.65
C VAL A 65 -9.08 -11.43 -8.71
N PHE A 66 -9.48 -11.18 -9.96
CA PHE A 66 -8.53 -10.98 -11.07
C PHE A 66 -7.68 -9.72 -10.89
N ALA A 67 -8.29 -8.62 -10.45
CA ALA A 67 -7.60 -7.37 -10.14
C ALA A 67 -6.59 -7.57 -9.00
N SER A 68 -6.98 -8.30 -7.94
CA SER A 68 -6.10 -8.62 -6.80
C SER A 68 -4.93 -9.50 -7.21
N CYS A 69 -5.15 -10.52 -8.04
CA CYS A 69 -4.09 -11.36 -8.62
C CYS A 69 -3.14 -10.54 -9.49
N SER A 70 -3.68 -9.66 -10.35
CA SER A 70 -2.88 -8.78 -11.19
C SER A 70 -2.02 -7.83 -10.35
N ALA A 71 -2.61 -7.23 -9.32
CA ALA A 71 -1.89 -6.36 -8.39
C ALA A 71 -0.77 -7.09 -7.65
N MET A 72 -0.96 -8.35 -7.26
CA MET A 72 0.07 -9.16 -6.63
C MET A 72 1.31 -9.32 -7.54
N VAL A 73 1.09 -9.56 -8.83
CA VAL A 73 2.18 -9.67 -9.82
C VAL A 73 2.89 -8.33 -9.98
N ILE A 74 2.14 -7.24 -10.15
CA ILE A 74 2.72 -5.90 -10.35
C ILE A 74 3.51 -5.46 -9.11
N GLN A 75 2.97 -5.69 -7.89
CA GLN A 75 3.64 -5.39 -6.63
C GLN A 75 4.91 -6.22 -6.45
N TYR A 76 4.88 -7.50 -6.84
CA TYR A 76 6.08 -8.33 -6.83
C TYR A 76 7.17 -7.75 -7.75
N ILE A 77 6.82 -7.30 -8.95
CA ILE A 77 7.77 -6.69 -9.88
C ILE A 77 8.31 -5.38 -9.32
N ALA A 78 7.46 -4.53 -8.74
CA ALA A 78 7.86 -3.28 -8.10
C ALA A 78 8.85 -3.51 -6.94
N ALA A 79 8.57 -4.49 -6.08
CA ALA A 79 9.45 -4.88 -4.99
C ALA A 79 10.78 -5.45 -5.49
N LYS A 80 10.74 -6.31 -6.52
CA LYS A 80 11.93 -6.89 -7.14
C LYS A 80 12.82 -5.81 -7.76
N LEU A 81 12.23 -4.81 -8.41
CA LEU A 81 12.96 -3.69 -9.00
C LEU A 81 13.76 -2.94 -7.94
N GLY A 82 13.11 -2.54 -6.84
CA GLY A 82 13.75 -1.83 -5.73
C GLY A 82 14.89 -2.62 -5.09
N MET A 83 14.66 -3.92 -4.84
CA MET A 83 15.66 -4.80 -4.23
C MET A 83 16.89 -5.05 -5.11
N VAL A 84 16.70 -5.25 -6.41
CA VAL A 84 17.79 -5.67 -7.32
C VAL A 84 18.60 -4.48 -7.80
N THR A 85 17.94 -3.36 -8.07
CA THR A 85 18.59 -2.18 -8.67
C THR A 85 19.04 -1.15 -7.65
N GLY A 86 18.54 -1.22 -6.41
CA GLY A 86 18.77 -0.19 -5.39
C GLY A 86 18.05 1.14 -5.65
N LYS A 87 17.35 1.27 -6.78
CA LYS A 87 16.64 2.49 -7.21
C LYS A 87 15.13 2.26 -7.19
N SER A 88 14.34 3.32 -6.95
CA SER A 88 12.87 3.20 -7.06
C SER A 88 12.43 3.26 -8.52
N LEU A 89 11.17 2.88 -8.74
CA LEU A 89 10.50 3.05 -10.01
C LEU A 89 10.54 4.52 -10.49
N ALA A 90 10.44 5.50 -9.58
CA ALA A 90 10.47 6.92 -9.95
C ALA A 90 11.86 7.34 -10.49
N GLU A 91 12.95 6.84 -9.90
CA GLU A 91 14.31 7.12 -10.37
C GLU A 91 14.57 6.47 -11.73
N HIS A 92 14.16 5.21 -11.92
CA HIS A 92 14.26 4.55 -13.23
C HIS A 92 13.45 5.27 -14.31
N SER A 93 12.24 5.71 -13.98
CA SER A 93 11.41 6.50 -14.90
C SER A 93 12.06 7.85 -15.24
N ALA A 94 12.67 8.52 -14.27
CA ALA A 94 13.37 9.78 -14.49
C ALA A 94 14.64 9.63 -15.35
N GLU A 95 15.37 8.52 -15.20
CA GLU A 95 16.55 8.20 -16.01
C GLU A 95 16.16 7.83 -17.44
N ARG A 96 15.05 7.10 -17.62
CA ARG A 96 14.57 6.68 -18.94
C ARG A 96 13.93 7.81 -19.75
N PHE A 97 13.24 8.74 -19.08
CA PHE A 97 12.50 9.83 -19.71
C PHE A 97 12.97 11.20 -19.22
N PRO A 98 14.12 11.71 -19.70
CA PRO A 98 14.64 13.00 -19.26
C PRO A 98 13.81 14.19 -19.79
N GLY A 99 13.98 15.36 -19.16
CA GLY A 99 13.35 16.61 -19.59
C GLY A 99 11.84 16.66 -19.33
N VAL A 100 11.05 16.92 -20.38
CA VAL A 100 9.59 17.09 -20.28
C VAL A 100 8.89 15.79 -19.83
N GLY A 101 9.38 14.63 -20.26
CA GLY A 101 8.80 13.34 -19.87
C GLY A 101 8.82 13.12 -18.35
N ARG A 102 9.94 13.47 -17.70
CA ARG A 102 10.07 13.43 -16.23
C ARG A 102 9.06 14.34 -15.55
N LEU A 103 8.86 15.55 -16.08
CA LEU A 103 7.92 16.51 -15.50
C LEU A 103 6.47 16.03 -15.64
N LEU A 104 6.10 15.45 -16.79
CA LEU A 104 4.78 14.88 -17.01
C LEU A 104 4.50 13.69 -16.09
N LEU A 105 5.48 12.78 -15.95
CA LEU A 105 5.36 11.64 -15.02
C LEU A 105 5.28 12.09 -13.56
N TRP A 106 6.02 13.13 -13.18
CA TRP A 106 5.92 13.73 -11.86
C TRP A 106 4.54 14.36 -11.63
N ALA A 107 4.04 15.16 -12.57
CA ALA A 107 2.72 15.79 -12.47
C ALA A 107 1.59 14.75 -12.40
N GLN A 108 1.70 13.67 -13.18
CA GLN A 108 0.77 12.54 -13.11
C GLN A 108 0.81 11.86 -11.73
N ALA A 109 2.00 11.56 -11.21
CA ALA A 109 2.15 10.92 -9.90
C ALA A 109 1.57 11.80 -8.78
N GLU A 110 1.84 13.11 -8.83
CA GLU A 110 1.30 14.08 -7.87
C GLU A 110 -0.23 14.13 -7.92
N LEU A 111 -0.81 14.17 -9.12
CA LEU A 111 -2.27 14.14 -9.29
C LEU A 111 -2.89 12.87 -8.71
N VAL A 112 -2.26 11.71 -8.92
CA VAL A 112 -2.72 10.43 -8.35
C VAL A 112 -2.70 10.46 -6.82
N VAL A 113 -1.66 11.03 -6.21
CA VAL A 113 -1.55 11.16 -4.76
C VAL A 113 -2.64 12.08 -4.21
N ILE A 114 -2.87 13.24 -4.85
CA ILE A 114 -3.95 14.19 -4.48
C ILE A 114 -5.32 13.52 -4.55
N MET A 115 -5.59 12.74 -5.61
CA MET A 115 -6.86 12.02 -5.75
C MET A 115 -7.04 10.95 -4.67
N THR A 116 -5.96 10.29 -4.26
CA THR A 116 -6.00 9.29 -3.18
C THR A 116 -6.27 9.94 -1.83
N ASP A 117 -5.58 11.04 -1.50
CA ASP A 117 -5.81 11.79 -0.26
C ASP A 117 -7.24 12.34 -0.18
N LEU A 118 -7.80 12.79 -1.31
CA LEU A 118 -9.20 13.19 -1.39
C LEU A 118 -10.15 12.04 -1.04
N ALA A 119 -9.90 10.82 -1.54
CA ALA A 119 -10.70 9.65 -1.21
C ALA A 119 -10.62 9.30 0.29
N GLU A 120 -9.44 9.41 0.90
CA GLU A 120 -9.24 9.18 2.33
C GLU A 120 -9.96 10.22 3.20
N ILE A 121 -9.88 11.50 2.84
CA ILE A 121 -10.58 12.58 3.55
C ILE A 121 -12.09 12.39 3.48
N VAL A 122 -12.63 12.07 2.30
CA VAL A 122 -14.07 11.81 2.10
C VAL A 122 -14.51 10.58 2.90
N GLY A 123 -13.75 9.48 2.83
CA GLY A 123 -14.02 8.26 3.58
C GLY A 123 -14.02 8.49 5.09
N GLY A 124 -13.01 9.19 5.60
CA GLY A 124 -12.91 9.55 7.01
C GLY A 124 -14.04 10.47 7.48
N ALA A 125 -14.44 11.44 6.66
CA ALA A 125 -15.55 12.34 6.97
C ALA A 125 -16.89 11.58 7.05
N ILE A 126 -17.13 10.63 6.14
CA ILE A 126 -18.30 9.75 6.17
C ILE A 126 -18.27 8.88 7.43
N ALA A 127 -17.12 8.30 7.77
CA ALA A 127 -16.97 7.48 8.98
C ALA A 127 -17.28 8.28 10.26
N LEU A 128 -16.77 9.50 10.40
CA LEU A 128 -17.06 10.37 11.55
C LEU A 128 -18.53 10.78 11.61
N ARG A 129 -19.16 11.00 10.45
CA ARG A 129 -20.59 11.28 10.38
C ARG A 129 -21.42 10.08 10.86
N LEU A 130 -21.06 8.86 10.46
CA LEU A 130 -21.77 7.65 10.87
C LEU A 130 -21.56 7.33 12.35
N LEU A 131 -20.36 7.58 12.89
CA LEU A 131 -20.01 7.22 14.26
C LEU A 131 -20.47 8.24 15.30
N PHE A 132 -20.35 9.53 15.00
CA PHE A 132 -20.60 10.62 15.95
C PHE A 132 -21.71 11.59 15.50
N GLY A 133 -22.33 11.38 14.34
CA GLY A 133 -23.34 12.29 13.80
C GLY A 133 -22.77 13.65 13.35
N MET A 134 -21.44 13.77 13.18
CA MET A 134 -20.78 15.02 12.84
C MET A 134 -21.11 15.48 11.40
N PRO A 135 -21.27 16.80 11.15
CA PRO A 135 -21.41 17.32 9.79
C PRO A 135 -20.20 16.97 8.91
N LEU A 136 -20.42 16.67 7.62
CA LEU A 136 -19.37 16.23 6.69
C LEU A 136 -18.19 17.22 6.62
N MET A 137 -18.45 18.52 6.60
CA MET A 137 -17.40 19.54 6.53
C MET A 137 -16.52 19.54 7.79
N ALA A 138 -17.13 19.41 8.96
CA ALA A 138 -16.38 19.32 10.22
C ALA A 138 -15.58 18.02 10.28
N GLY A 139 -16.16 16.90 9.85
CA GLY A 139 -15.47 15.62 9.75
C GLY A 139 -14.27 15.68 8.82
N ALA A 140 -14.41 16.26 7.63
CA ALA A 140 -13.31 16.42 6.67
C ALA A 140 -12.16 17.26 7.26
N VAL A 141 -12.48 18.42 7.85
CA VAL A 141 -11.46 19.27 8.51
C VAL A 141 -10.76 18.51 9.65
N CYS A 142 -11.51 17.78 10.48
CA CYS A 142 -10.92 16.97 11.54
C CYS A 142 -9.95 15.90 11.02
N VAL A 143 -10.34 15.16 9.98
CA VAL A 143 -9.50 14.14 9.34
C VAL A 143 -8.24 14.77 8.74
N THR A 144 -8.38 15.87 7.99
CA THR A 144 -7.23 16.58 7.42
C THR A 144 -6.26 17.07 8.50
N LEU A 145 -6.77 17.70 9.56
CA LEU A 145 -5.94 18.15 10.69
C LEU A 145 -5.23 16.98 11.37
N PHE A 146 -5.94 15.87 11.57
CA PHE A 146 -5.36 14.66 12.16
C PHE A 146 -4.25 14.08 11.27
N SER A 147 -4.47 13.95 9.96
CA SER A 147 -3.46 13.48 9.00
C SER A 147 -2.22 14.38 9.00
N LEU A 148 -2.39 15.71 9.05
CA LEU A 148 -1.27 16.65 9.15
C LEU A 148 -0.48 16.51 10.46
N VAL A 149 -1.17 16.27 11.59
CA VAL A 149 -0.51 16.01 12.88
C VAL A 149 0.28 14.72 12.82
N VAL A 150 -0.29 13.65 12.26
CA VAL A 150 0.41 12.36 12.08
C VAL A 150 1.65 12.54 11.20
N LEU A 151 1.54 13.28 10.10
CA LEU A 151 2.67 13.60 9.22
C LEU A 151 3.77 14.37 9.99
N ALA A 152 3.41 15.39 10.76
CA ALA A 152 4.36 16.16 11.58
C ALA A 152 5.06 15.31 12.65
N LEU A 153 4.37 14.33 13.23
CA LEU A 153 4.95 13.38 14.18
C LEU A 153 5.92 12.40 13.52
N LYS A 154 5.63 11.97 12.28
CA LYS A 154 6.50 11.07 11.51
C LYS A 154 7.82 11.75 11.12
N VAL A 155 7.78 13.03 10.72
CA VAL A 155 8.98 13.83 10.40
C VAL A 155 9.94 13.93 11.60
N ARG A 156 9.43 13.83 12.83
CA ARG A 156 10.23 13.84 14.06
C ARG A 156 10.87 12.49 14.41
N GLY A 157 10.73 11.46 13.56
CA GLY A 157 11.46 10.20 13.68
C GLY A 157 10.98 9.25 14.78
N ARG A 158 9.72 9.34 15.21
CA ARG A 158 9.16 8.40 16.22
C ARG A 158 9.05 6.99 15.65
N SER A 159 9.78 6.03 16.26
CA SER A 159 9.96 4.65 15.76
C SER A 159 8.73 3.73 15.83
N HIS A 160 7.61 4.19 16.39
CA HIS A 160 6.42 3.35 16.62
C HIS A 160 5.33 3.48 15.54
N PHE A 161 5.54 4.30 14.51
CA PHE A 161 4.54 4.54 13.44
C PHE A 161 4.08 3.24 12.78
N ASP A 162 5.03 2.40 12.37
CA ASP A 162 4.73 1.15 11.66
C ASP A 162 3.90 0.17 12.52
N SER A 163 4.14 0.15 13.84
CA SER A 163 3.39 -0.71 14.76
C SER A 163 1.94 -0.24 14.92
N VAL A 164 1.72 1.08 15.03
CA VAL A 164 0.35 1.64 15.12
C VAL A 164 -0.45 1.33 13.87
N VAL A 165 0.17 1.54 12.71
CA VAL A 165 -0.45 1.27 11.41
C VAL A 165 -0.82 -0.21 11.26
N LEU A 166 0.06 -1.13 11.68
CA LEU A 166 -0.20 -2.56 11.63
C LEU A 166 -1.34 -2.99 12.56
N VAL A 167 -1.46 -2.38 13.74
CA VAL A 167 -2.59 -2.61 14.66
C VAL A 167 -3.90 -2.13 14.03
N LEU A 168 -3.92 -0.91 13.47
CA LEU A 168 -5.11 -0.37 12.81
C LEU A 168 -5.56 -1.25 11.63
N LEU A 169 -4.62 -1.67 10.78
CA LEU A 169 -4.90 -2.59 9.68
C LEU A 169 -5.49 -3.92 10.17
N SER A 170 -4.94 -4.47 11.26
CA SER A 170 -5.44 -5.72 11.84
C SER A 170 -6.88 -5.58 12.34
N VAL A 171 -7.24 -4.43 12.92
CA VAL A 171 -8.61 -4.13 13.35
C VAL A 171 -9.56 -4.06 12.15
N ILE A 172 -9.16 -3.41 11.05
CA ILE A 172 -9.97 -3.31 9.82
C ILE A 172 -10.19 -4.69 9.20
N ILE A 173 -9.13 -5.47 9.00
CA ILE A 173 -9.26 -6.82 8.43
C ILE A 173 -10.09 -7.71 9.37
N GLY A 174 -9.84 -7.63 10.68
CA GLY A 174 -10.58 -8.39 11.67
C GLY A 174 -12.07 -8.07 11.65
N SER A 175 -12.45 -6.81 11.49
CA SER A 175 -13.87 -6.41 11.42
C SER A 175 -14.54 -6.88 10.13
N LEU A 176 -13.86 -6.79 8.97
CA LEU A 176 -14.38 -7.29 7.69
C LEU A 176 -14.59 -8.81 7.71
N VAL A 177 -13.60 -9.55 8.22
CA VAL A 177 -13.69 -11.00 8.36
C VAL A 177 -14.84 -11.37 9.30
N TRP A 178 -14.98 -10.66 10.43
CA TRP A 178 -16.07 -10.87 11.37
C TRP A 178 -17.45 -10.63 10.76
N GLN A 179 -17.61 -9.58 9.93
CA GLN A 179 -18.87 -9.30 9.22
C GLN A 179 -19.25 -10.43 8.27
N VAL A 180 -18.31 -10.93 7.47
CA VAL A 180 -18.55 -12.07 6.56
C VAL A 180 -18.89 -13.36 7.32
N PHE A 181 -18.33 -13.57 8.51
CA PHE A 181 -18.66 -14.75 9.33
C PHE A 181 -20.08 -14.72 9.89
N ILE A 182 -20.63 -13.53 10.17
CA ILE A 182 -21.99 -13.36 10.68
C ILE A 182 -23.02 -13.27 9.54
N ALA A 183 -22.61 -12.76 8.38
CA ALA A 183 -23.45 -12.69 7.20
C ALA A 183 -23.83 -14.10 6.69
N ASP A 184 -25.09 -14.28 6.31
CA ASP A 184 -25.56 -15.52 5.70
C ASP A 184 -25.16 -15.56 4.21
N VAL A 185 -23.89 -15.90 3.98
CA VAL A 185 -23.29 -15.92 2.64
C VAL A 185 -23.58 -17.25 1.94
N ASP A 186 -24.22 -17.20 0.77
CA ASP A 186 -24.31 -18.38 -0.11
C ASP A 186 -22.93 -18.69 -0.70
N ARG A 187 -22.24 -19.62 -0.04
CA ARG A 187 -20.90 -20.08 -0.41
C ARG A 187 -20.87 -20.69 -1.82
N VAL A 188 -21.97 -21.29 -2.28
CA VAL A 188 -22.04 -21.92 -3.60
C VAL A 188 -22.15 -20.85 -4.68
N ALA A 189 -23.01 -19.85 -4.47
CA ALA A 189 -23.12 -18.71 -5.36
C ALA A 189 -21.80 -17.92 -5.42
N LEU A 190 -21.14 -17.70 -4.28
CA LEU A 190 -19.84 -17.05 -4.22
C LEU A 190 -18.78 -17.81 -5.02
N LEU A 191 -18.66 -19.13 -4.85
CA LEU A 191 -17.67 -19.92 -5.59
C LEU A 191 -17.93 -19.93 -7.11
N ARG A 192 -19.19 -19.94 -7.53
CA ARG A 192 -19.57 -19.84 -8.95
C ARG A 192 -19.22 -18.47 -9.53
N SER A 193 -19.33 -17.42 -8.72
CA SER A 193 -19.08 -16.04 -9.12
C SER A 193 -17.61 -15.68 -9.36
N VAL A 194 -16.69 -16.58 -8.99
CA VAL A 194 -15.26 -16.46 -9.31
C VAL A 194 -15.00 -16.74 -10.79
N VAL A 195 -15.94 -17.39 -11.50
CA VAL A 195 -15.85 -17.65 -12.94
C VAL A 195 -16.36 -16.42 -13.71
N PRO A 196 -15.65 -15.94 -14.74
CA PRO A 196 -16.10 -14.80 -15.53
C PRO A 196 -17.49 -15.00 -16.15
N GLY A 197 -18.37 -14.03 -15.89
CA GLY A 197 -19.72 -13.96 -16.47
C GLY A 197 -19.86 -12.79 -17.45
N PRO A 198 -20.97 -12.71 -18.20
CA PRO A 198 -21.27 -11.56 -19.05
C PRO A 198 -21.48 -10.30 -18.20
N LEU A 199 -20.99 -9.16 -18.70
CA LEU A 199 -21.14 -7.84 -18.07
C LEU A 199 -22.10 -6.99 -18.90
N ASP A 200 -23.05 -6.34 -18.24
CA ASP A 200 -23.81 -5.24 -18.82
C ASP A 200 -23.02 -3.92 -18.75
N SER A 201 -23.54 -2.84 -19.35
CA SER A 201 -22.82 -1.56 -19.41
C SER A 201 -22.55 -0.95 -18.03
N SER A 202 -23.43 -1.15 -17.04
CA SER A 202 -23.23 -0.65 -15.68
C SER A 202 -22.21 -1.49 -14.92
N ALA A 203 -22.27 -2.82 -15.01
CA ALA A 203 -21.26 -3.71 -14.42
C ALA A 203 -19.88 -3.51 -15.06
N ALA A 204 -19.81 -3.18 -16.36
CA ALA A 204 -18.56 -2.87 -17.03
C ALA A 204 -17.90 -1.60 -16.48
N LEU A 205 -18.68 -0.55 -16.20
CA LEU A 205 -18.17 0.68 -15.58
C LEU A 205 -17.64 0.41 -14.15
N LEU A 206 -18.38 -0.36 -13.36
CA LEU A 206 -17.94 -0.77 -12.02
C LEU A 206 -16.72 -1.68 -12.10
N ALA A 207 -16.64 -2.60 -13.06
CA ALA A 207 -15.48 -3.45 -13.27
C ALA A 207 -14.21 -2.65 -13.59
N VAL A 208 -14.31 -1.63 -14.45
CA VAL A 208 -13.20 -0.69 -14.71
C VAL A 208 -12.85 0.09 -13.43
N GLY A 209 -13.85 0.49 -12.65
CA GLY A 209 -13.67 1.10 -11.33
C GLY A 209 -12.89 0.20 -10.36
N ILE A 210 -13.26 -1.09 -10.26
CA ILE A 210 -12.60 -2.08 -9.40
C ILE A 210 -11.13 -2.23 -9.79
N VAL A 211 -10.85 -2.36 -11.09
CA VAL A 211 -9.47 -2.49 -11.59
C VAL A 211 -8.67 -1.21 -11.29
N GLY A 212 -9.26 -0.04 -11.50
CA GLY A 212 -8.62 1.25 -11.21
C GLY A 212 -8.35 1.48 -9.73
N ALA A 213 -9.32 1.14 -8.87
CA ALA A 213 -9.18 1.22 -7.42
C ALA A 213 -8.15 0.22 -6.88
N THR A 214 -8.04 -0.95 -7.50
CA THR A 214 -7.07 -1.97 -7.09
C THR A 214 -5.66 -1.59 -7.54
N VAL A 215 -5.44 -1.17 -8.78
CA VAL A 215 -4.08 -0.89 -9.28
C VAL A 215 -3.67 0.55 -8.97
N MET A 216 -3.14 0.78 -7.76
CA MET A 216 -2.69 2.10 -7.30
C MET A 216 -1.23 2.40 -7.70
N PRO A 217 -0.98 3.40 -8.58
CA PRO A 217 0.38 3.73 -9.01
C PRO A 217 1.28 4.21 -7.89
N HIS A 218 0.75 4.99 -6.94
CA HIS A 218 1.54 5.50 -5.81
C HIS A 218 2.04 4.37 -4.91
N ALA A 219 1.26 3.28 -4.75
CA ALA A 219 1.67 2.11 -4.00
C ALA A 219 2.84 1.37 -4.67
N LEU A 220 2.91 1.37 -6.00
CA LEU A 220 4.04 0.81 -6.75
C LEU A 220 5.32 1.62 -6.54
N HIS A 221 5.22 2.95 -6.62
CA HIS A 221 6.33 3.85 -6.32
C HIS A 221 6.82 3.66 -4.88
N PHE A 222 5.89 3.63 -3.91
CA PHE A 222 6.20 3.38 -2.51
C PHE A 222 6.87 2.03 -2.29
N HIS A 223 6.30 0.92 -2.76
CA HIS A 223 6.85 -0.41 -2.55
C HIS A 223 8.23 -0.56 -3.18
N SER A 224 8.44 -0.03 -4.40
CA SER A 224 9.76 -0.04 -5.03
C SER A 224 10.82 0.77 -4.25
N ALA A 225 10.41 1.85 -3.56
CA ALA A 225 11.32 2.64 -2.72
C ALA A 225 11.55 1.97 -1.36
N ALA A 226 10.51 1.43 -0.73
CA ALA A 226 10.58 0.80 0.59
C ALA A 226 11.27 -0.58 0.56
N SER A 227 11.29 -1.24 -0.59
CA SER A 227 11.97 -2.51 -0.81
C SER A 227 13.45 -2.37 -1.19
N ARG A 228 13.96 -1.14 -1.33
CA ARG A 228 15.40 -0.91 -1.50
C ARG A 228 16.14 -1.52 -0.31
N GLY A 229 17.11 -2.38 -0.60
CA GLY A 229 18.06 -2.78 0.43
C GLY A 229 18.77 -1.51 0.91
N HIS A 230 18.74 -1.24 2.22
CA HIS A 230 19.61 -0.20 2.75
C HIS A 230 21.05 -0.66 2.48
N ASP A 231 21.77 0.09 1.62
CA ASP A 231 23.22 -0.05 1.45
C ASP A 231 23.89 0.36 2.77
N ASP A 232 23.88 -0.54 3.75
CA ASP A 232 24.61 -0.37 5.02
C ASP A 232 26.12 -0.61 4.83
N GLY A 233 26.64 -0.54 3.60
CA GLY A 233 28.05 -0.84 3.30
C GLY A 233 28.46 -2.29 3.64
N SER A 234 27.49 -3.19 3.84
CA SER A 234 27.76 -4.58 4.19
C SER A 234 28.41 -5.30 3.01
N PRO A 235 29.41 -6.18 3.28
CA PRO A 235 30.23 -6.82 2.24
C PRO A 235 29.35 -7.58 1.25
N GLU A 236 29.85 -7.69 0.01
CA GLU A 236 29.30 -8.41 -1.12
C GLU A 236 28.34 -9.55 -0.73
N VAL A 237 27.04 -9.23 -0.65
CA VAL A 237 26.01 -10.18 -0.21
C VAL A 237 25.99 -11.34 -1.21
N SER A 238 26.28 -12.55 -0.71
CA SER A 238 26.37 -13.78 -1.51
C SER A 238 25.15 -13.94 -2.42
N GLN A 239 25.36 -14.43 -3.64
CA GLN A 239 24.28 -14.71 -4.61
C GLN A 239 23.17 -15.58 -4.00
N VAL A 240 23.53 -16.48 -3.07
CA VAL A 240 22.58 -17.34 -2.33
C VAL A 240 21.70 -16.54 -1.37
N GLU A 241 22.24 -15.52 -0.71
CA GLU A 241 21.48 -14.64 0.19
C GLU A 241 20.54 -13.73 -0.59
N ARG A 242 20.95 -13.24 -1.76
CA ARG A 242 20.06 -12.48 -2.68
C ARG A 242 18.88 -13.34 -3.15
N LEU A 243 19.12 -14.61 -3.50
CA LEU A 243 18.07 -15.55 -3.90
C LEU A 243 17.13 -15.93 -2.74
N ARG A 244 17.66 -16.06 -1.52
CA ARG A 244 16.86 -16.32 -0.31
C ARG A 244 16.03 -15.09 0.09
N ALA A 245 16.60 -13.89 0.00
CA ALA A 245 15.89 -12.63 0.21
C ALA A 245 14.77 -12.47 -0.81
N GLY A 246 15.03 -12.73 -2.09
CA GLY A 246 14.01 -12.71 -3.14
C GLY A 246 12.85 -13.67 -2.87
N ARG A 247 13.13 -14.92 -2.47
CA ARG A 247 12.07 -15.89 -2.10
C ARG A 247 11.26 -15.46 -0.87
N ARG A 248 11.89 -14.81 0.12
CA ARG A 248 11.18 -14.27 1.29
C ARG A 248 10.27 -13.11 0.88
N THR A 249 10.76 -12.20 0.04
CA THR A 249 9.95 -11.08 -0.47
C THR A 249 8.75 -11.57 -1.25
N VAL A 250 8.90 -12.55 -2.16
CA VAL A 250 7.76 -13.17 -2.87
C VAL A 250 6.71 -13.65 -1.88
N ARG A 251 7.12 -14.42 -0.87
CA ARG A 251 6.18 -14.93 0.14
C ARG A 251 5.49 -13.80 0.91
N CYS A 252 6.22 -12.76 1.29
CA CYS A 252 5.65 -11.62 2.02
C CYS A 252 4.63 -10.85 1.16
N VAL A 253 4.96 -10.57 -0.09
CA VAL A 253 4.07 -9.88 -1.03
C VAL A 253 2.83 -10.71 -1.29
N VAL A 254 2.99 -12.01 -1.56
CA VAL A 254 1.85 -12.92 -1.77
C VAL A 254 0.94 -12.93 -0.55
N ILE A 255 1.49 -13.12 0.67
CA ILE A 255 0.68 -13.13 1.89
C ILE A 255 -0.06 -11.80 2.09
N ALA A 256 0.65 -10.67 1.99
CA ALA A 256 0.05 -9.36 2.22
C ALA A 256 -1.04 -9.02 1.19
N MET A 257 -0.79 -9.34 -0.09
CA MET A 257 -1.75 -9.10 -1.17
C MET A 257 -2.91 -10.09 -1.16
N THR A 258 -2.72 -11.33 -0.68
CA THR A 258 -3.83 -12.26 -0.45
C THR A 258 -4.72 -11.73 0.66
N ILE A 259 -4.17 -11.22 1.75
CA ILE A 259 -4.94 -10.60 2.84
C ILE A 259 -5.78 -9.42 2.32
N ALA A 260 -5.17 -8.53 1.53
CA ALA A 260 -5.88 -7.41 0.92
C ALA A 260 -6.96 -7.88 -0.09
N GLY A 261 -6.66 -8.89 -0.91
CA GLY A 261 -7.61 -9.46 -1.85
C GLY A 261 -8.82 -10.11 -1.16
N VAL A 262 -8.59 -10.82 -0.05
CA VAL A 262 -9.66 -11.37 0.79
C VAL A 262 -10.52 -10.23 1.36
N ALA A 263 -9.90 -9.17 1.89
CA ALA A 263 -10.63 -8.00 2.38
C ALA A 263 -11.49 -7.36 1.28
N ASN A 264 -10.97 -7.27 0.04
CA ASN A 264 -11.73 -6.72 -1.09
C ASN A 264 -12.91 -7.61 -1.50
N VAL A 265 -12.74 -8.93 -1.49
CA VAL A 265 -13.87 -9.85 -1.73
C VAL A 265 -14.90 -9.74 -0.59
N SER A 266 -14.46 -9.64 0.66
CA SER A 266 -15.33 -9.42 1.82
C SER A 266 -16.16 -8.13 1.76
N LEU A 267 -15.72 -7.12 0.99
CA LEU A 267 -16.46 -5.88 0.82
C LEU A 267 -17.57 -5.99 -0.24
N VAL A 268 -17.45 -6.94 -1.17
CA VAL A 268 -18.48 -7.22 -2.18
C VAL A 268 -19.57 -8.14 -1.64
N VAL A 269 -19.20 -9.02 -0.71
CA VAL A 269 -20.08 -10.07 -0.16
C VAL A 269 -20.88 -9.58 1.03
#